data_AF-A0A0D6EIN3-F1
#
_entry.id   AF-A0A0D6EIN3-F1
#
_cell.length_a   1.000
_cell.length_b   1.000
_cell.length_c   1.000
_cell.angle_alpha   90.00
_cell.angle_beta   90.00
_cell.angle_gamma   90.00
#
_symmetry.space_group_name_H-M   'P 1'
#
loop_
_entity.id
_entity.type
_entity.pdbx_description
1 polymer ?
#
loop_
_entity_poly.entity_id
_entity_poly.type
_entity_poly.pdbx_seq_one_letter_code
_entity_poly.pdbx_strand_id
1 'polypeptide(L)'
;MTPSPSSYSASLSPSTGFHPTLRLSIPASASAPSPSPSPSPSSSCSLHTVLALPPSFIADRYQLAQLHREGKLGVYEGGDAGESLVVHGEGDLEGPVWGRGGVAVLVKLRSAQKGKARARADEEPAATELAVPLHLRYPLPVAERSRAAAESSENGPTRNDRSEVDLPWPWVFWACPKRGEAALARTPLEGDDDDDAPRSCAPACLPYSFPSLSAFELHFLSPDASLASGRSSSSSSCPPPLPAPLSVIIPTGVAADLPVVEAVTVAAVWFGFAWLAWTAWRTWAGLRREDQDRATKQAKSH
;
A
#
# COMPACT_ATOMS: atom_id res chain seq x y z
N MET A 1 36.78 -9.35 -0.30
CA MET A 1 35.59 -9.43 0.58
C MET A 1 34.45 -8.81 -0.21
N THR A 2 33.65 -9.64 -0.86
CA THR A 2 32.52 -9.22 -1.69
C THR A 2 31.45 -8.58 -0.80
N PRO A 3 30.87 -7.43 -1.18
CA PRO A 3 29.77 -6.84 -0.43
C PRO A 3 28.60 -7.85 -0.38
N SER A 4 28.13 -8.17 0.82
CA SER A 4 26.93 -8.98 0.99
C SER A 4 25.77 -8.28 0.26
N PRO A 5 25.03 -8.96 -0.62
CA PRO A 5 23.91 -8.32 -1.31
C PRO A 5 22.87 -7.90 -0.26
N SER A 6 22.67 -6.60 -0.12
CA SER A 6 21.65 -6.00 0.74
C SER A 6 20.27 -6.35 0.18
N SER A 7 19.61 -7.36 0.75
CA SER A 7 18.29 -7.83 0.32
C SER A 7 17.15 -7.23 1.14
N TYR A 8 15.92 -7.30 0.63
CA TYR A 8 14.70 -6.99 1.38
C TYR A 8 13.57 -7.96 1.02
N SER A 9 12.55 -8.04 1.87
CA SER A 9 11.36 -8.86 1.64
C SER A 9 10.07 -8.05 1.76
N ALA A 10 9.05 -8.43 1.00
CA ALA A 10 7.74 -7.81 1.01
C ALA A 10 6.65 -8.88 1.09
N SER A 11 5.53 -8.57 1.76
CA SER A 11 4.39 -9.48 1.90
C SER A 11 3.08 -8.71 2.06
N LEU A 12 1.97 -9.33 1.64
CA LEU A 12 0.62 -8.81 1.87
C LEU A 12 -0.11 -9.63 2.93
N SER A 13 -0.70 -8.95 3.91
CA SER A 13 -1.49 -9.60 4.97
C SER A 13 -2.70 -8.76 5.35
N PRO A 14 -3.93 -9.33 5.41
CA PRO A 14 -4.29 -10.68 4.98
C PRO A 14 -4.17 -10.89 3.46
N SER A 15 -4.07 -12.14 3.01
CA SER A 15 -4.10 -12.53 1.58
C SER A 15 -5.51 -12.51 0.98
N THR A 16 -6.52 -12.17 1.77
CA THR A 16 -7.91 -12.06 1.32
C THR A 16 -8.59 -10.83 1.89
N GLY A 17 -9.52 -10.25 1.14
CA GLY A 17 -10.31 -9.09 1.54
C GLY A 17 -9.79 -7.75 1.01
N PHE A 18 -10.53 -6.68 1.26
CA PHE A 18 -10.32 -5.36 0.65
C PHE A 18 -9.30 -4.47 1.37
N HIS A 19 -8.76 -4.89 2.52
CA HIS A 19 -7.88 -4.08 3.35
C HIS A 19 -6.57 -4.82 3.71
N PRO A 20 -5.78 -5.28 2.73
CA PRO A 20 -4.49 -5.88 3.03
C PRO A 20 -3.53 -4.81 3.53
N THR A 21 -2.51 -5.21 4.27
CA THR A 21 -1.37 -4.36 4.64
C THR A 21 -0.13 -4.90 3.95
N LEU A 22 0.57 -4.04 3.20
CA LEU A 22 1.90 -4.35 2.67
C LEU A 22 2.91 -4.22 3.81
N ARG A 23 3.62 -5.30 4.09
CA ARG A 23 4.74 -5.32 5.03
C ARG A 23 6.03 -5.44 4.25
N LEU A 24 6.94 -4.50 4.49
CA LEU A 24 8.29 -4.47 3.94
C LEU A 24 9.27 -4.65 5.11
N SER A 25 10.19 -5.60 4.99
CA SER A 25 11.24 -5.88 5.97
C SER A 25 12.61 -5.74 5.32
N ILE A 26 13.46 -4.89 5.92
CA ILE A 26 14.82 -4.63 5.46
C ILE A 26 15.75 -4.98 6.62
N PRO A 27 16.57 -6.03 6.48
CA PRO A 27 17.56 -6.40 7.49
C PRO A 27 18.49 -5.22 7.80
N ALA A 28 18.95 -5.13 9.05
CA ALA A 28 19.82 -4.03 9.48
C ALA A 28 21.14 -3.94 8.68
N SER A 29 21.64 -5.06 8.18
CA SER A 29 22.81 -5.11 7.28
C SER A 29 22.57 -4.40 5.95
N ALA A 30 21.33 -4.37 5.48
CA ALA A 30 20.90 -3.72 4.24
C ALA A 30 20.44 -2.27 4.46
N SER A 31 19.98 -1.94 5.68
CA SER A 31 19.51 -0.59 6.06
C SER A 31 20.57 0.30 6.70
N ALA A 32 21.80 -0.19 6.89
CA ALA A 32 22.96 0.61 7.28
C ALA A 32 23.65 1.19 6.02
N PRO A 33 23.98 2.50 5.99
CA PRO A 33 24.78 3.05 4.92
C PRO A 33 26.16 2.37 4.89
N SER A 34 26.59 1.90 3.71
CA SER A 34 27.88 1.24 3.55
C SER A 34 29.02 2.14 4.05
N PRO A 35 30.01 1.61 4.80
CA PRO A 35 31.19 2.37 5.19
C PRO A 35 32.06 2.60 3.95
N SER A 36 31.76 3.67 3.20
CA SER A 36 32.69 4.20 2.21
C SER A 36 34.02 4.56 2.90
N PRO A 37 35.19 4.17 2.36
CA PRO A 37 36.50 4.47 2.94
C PRO A 37 36.93 5.95 2.80
N SER A 38 36.06 6.86 2.39
CA SER A 38 36.41 8.28 2.19
C SER A 38 35.75 9.20 3.22
N PRO A 39 36.53 9.87 4.09
CA PRO A 39 36.03 10.84 5.06
C PRO A 39 35.75 12.17 4.35
N SER A 40 34.61 12.27 3.64
CA SER A 40 34.10 13.56 3.20
C SER A 40 32.73 13.85 3.86
N PRO A 41 32.55 15.00 4.52
CA PRO A 41 31.43 15.26 5.44
C PRO A 41 30.10 15.64 4.76
N SER A 42 29.79 15.19 3.54
CA SER A 42 28.65 15.75 2.77
C SER A 42 27.79 14.79 1.94
N SER A 43 27.84 13.46 2.12
CA SER A 43 26.92 12.54 1.40
C SER A 43 26.17 11.59 2.34
N SER A 44 25.27 12.12 3.16
CA SER A 44 24.32 11.26 3.88
C SER A 44 23.28 10.73 2.90
N CYS A 45 23.51 9.53 2.35
CA CYS A 45 22.48 8.83 1.59
C CYS A 45 21.24 8.60 2.46
N SER A 46 20.07 8.60 1.83
CA SER A 46 18.79 8.31 2.49
C SER A 46 18.15 7.08 1.88
N LEU A 47 17.55 6.23 2.71
CA LEU A 47 16.87 5.02 2.25
C LEU A 47 15.43 5.38 1.87
N HIS A 48 14.97 4.91 0.72
CA HIS A 48 13.62 5.16 0.20
C HIS A 48 12.99 3.87 -0.32
N THR A 49 11.66 3.89 -0.39
CA THR A 49 10.88 2.89 -1.11
C THR A 49 9.83 3.55 -2.00
N VAL A 50 9.60 2.95 -3.16
CA VAL A 50 8.56 3.35 -4.11
C VAL A 50 7.58 2.18 -4.30
N LEU A 51 6.30 2.46 -4.11
CA LEU A 51 5.21 1.54 -4.40
C LEU A 51 4.51 2.00 -5.68
N ALA A 52 4.42 1.12 -6.69
CA ALA A 52 3.56 1.34 -7.86
C ALA A 52 2.26 0.54 -7.67
N LEU A 53 1.20 1.23 -7.30
CA LEU A 53 -0.10 0.67 -7.07
C LEU A 53 -0.91 0.66 -8.38
N PRO A 54 -1.39 -0.51 -8.84
CA PRO A 54 -2.29 -0.57 -9.99
C PRO A 54 -3.67 0.03 -9.64
N PRO A 55 -4.53 0.32 -10.63
CA PRO A 55 -5.83 0.96 -10.42
C PRO A 55 -6.76 0.24 -9.43
N SER A 56 -6.57 -1.06 -9.24
CA SER A 56 -7.30 -1.87 -8.27
C SER A 56 -7.01 -1.50 -6.81
N PHE A 57 -5.92 -0.79 -6.53
CA PHE A 57 -5.57 -0.32 -5.21
C PHE A 57 -5.80 1.18 -5.06
N ILE A 58 -6.10 1.57 -3.83
CA ILE A 58 -6.27 2.95 -3.39
C ILE A 58 -5.15 3.22 -2.38
N ALA A 59 -4.34 4.26 -2.63
CA ALA A 59 -3.54 4.87 -1.58
C ALA A 59 -4.40 5.95 -0.91
N ASP A 60 -4.92 5.65 0.28
CA ASP A 60 -5.59 6.68 1.08
C ASP A 60 -4.55 7.69 1.57
N ARG A 61 -4.42 8.80 0.82
CA ARG A 61 -3.48 9.88 1.12
C ARG A 61 -3.64 10.46 2.52
N TYR A 62 -4.85 10.46 3.08
CA TYR A 62 -5.09 11.01 4.40
C TYR A 62 -4.61 10.04 5.48
N GLN A 63 -4.90 8.75 5.31
CA GLN A 63 -4.40 7.70 6.20
C GLN A 63 -2.86 7.63 6.15
N LEU A 64 -2.26 7.65 4.96
CA LEU A 64 -0.81 7.63 4.80
C LEU A 64 -0.14 8.85 5.44
N ALA A 65 -0.69 10.05 5.22
CA ALA A 65 -0.19 11.28 5.84
C ALA A 65 -0.31 11.24 7.38
N GLN A 66 -1.40 10.70 7.92
CA GLN A 66 -1.58 10.52 9.35
C GLN A 66 -0.54 9.54 9.92
N LEU A 67 -0.38 8.36 9.32
CA LEU A 67 0.60 7.35 9.76
C LEU A 67 2.04 7.87 9.66
N HIS A 68 2.34 8.65 8.63
CA HIS A 68 3.62 9.30 8.46
C HIS A 68 3.87 10.31 9.58
N ARG A 69 2.91 11.20 9.88
CA ARG A 69 3.00 12.15 11.01
C ARG A 69 3.13 11.47 12.38
N GLU A 70 2.47 10.34 12.57
CA GLU A 70 2.57 9.53 13.79
C GLU A 70 3.89 8.73 13.89
N GLY A 71 4.75 8.80 12.85
CA GLY A 71 6.01 8.07 12.80
C GLY A 71 5.85 6.56 12.65
N LYS A 72 4.68 6.11 12.16
CA LYS A 72 4.36 4.70 11.86
C LYS A 72 4.63 4.33 10.40
N LEU A 73 4.73 5.32 9.52
CA LEU A 73 5.07 5.16 8.10
C LEU A 73 6.33 5.98 7.80
N GLY A 74 7.49 5.33 7.70
CA GLY A 74 8.75 6.01 7.33
C GLY A 74 9.30 7.02 8.35
N VAL A 75 10.09 7.97 7.85
CA VAL A 75 10.67 9.08 8.64
C VAL A 75 9.81 10.33 8.46
N TYR A 76 9.33 10.89 9.56
CA TYR A 76 8.68 12.19 9.57
C TYR A 76 9.70 13.30 9.82
N GLU A 77 10.02 14.07 8.79
CA GLU A 77 10.80 15.31 8.88
C GLU A 77 9.79 16.45 8.75
N GLY A 78 9.26 16.95 9.88
CA GLY A 78 8.23 17.98 9.87
C GLY A 78 8.69 19.26 9.15
N GLY A 79 7.80 19.89 8.38
CA GLY A 79 8.07 21.16 7.68
C GLY A 79 8.02 21.05 6.15
N ASP A 80 8.46 22.13 5.48
CA ASP A 80 8.47 22.32 4.01
C ASP A 80 9.75 21.75 3.35
N ALA A 81 10.58 21.04 4.11
CA ALA A 81 11.89 20.57 3.68
C ALA A 81 11.86 19.07 3.33
N GLY A 82 11.54 18.78 2.08
CA GLY A 82 11.73 17.47 1.45
C GLY A 82 10.61 16.48 1.76
N GLU A 83 9.78 16.18 0.76
CA GLU A 83 8.65 15.27 0.89
C GLU A 83 9.10 13.84 1.24
N SER A 84 9.22 13.57 2.55
CA SER A 84 9.50 12.25 3.10
C SER A 84 8.36 11.24 2.86
N LEU A 85 7.21 11.73 2.42
CA LEU A 85 6.11 10.98 1.83
C LEU A 85 5.59 11.76 0.61
N VAL A 86 5.57 11.13 -0.56
CA VAL A 86 4.92 11.65 -1.78
C VAL A 86 3.88 10.65 -2.25
N VAL A 87 2.68 11.13 -2.55
CA VAL A 87 1.62 10.33 -3.19
C VAL A 87 1.25 11.01 -4.50
N HIS A 88 1.42 10.31 -5.62
CA HIS A 88 1.19 10.84 -6.97
C HIS A 88 0.28 9.90 -7.77
N GLY A 89 -0.68 10.46 -8.52
CA GLY A 89 -1.60 9.68 -9.36
C GLY A 89 -3.07 9.85 -8.96
N GLU A 90 -3.83 8.77 -9.09
CA GLU A 90 -5.27 8.76 -8.78
C GLU A 90 -5.56 9.10 -7.31
N GLY A 91 -6.51 10.02 -7.08
CA GLY A 91 -6.86 10.54 -5.76
C GLY A 91 -8.30 10.27 -5.33
N ASP A 92 -9.13 9.74 -6.22
CA ASP A 92 -10.51 9.36 -5.89
C ASP A 92 -10.53 8.09 -5.01
N LEU A 93 -11.10 8.21 -3.82
CA LEU A 93 -11.18 7.10 -2.86
C LEU A 93 -12.44 6.23 -3.04
N GLU A 94 -13.39 6.64 -3.89
CA GLU A 94 -14.72 6.01 -3.99
C GLU A 94 -15.00 5.40 -5.37
N GLY A 95 -14.31 5.87 -6.41
CA GLY A 95 -14.52 5.40 -7.76
C GLY A 95 -14.24 3.91 -7.98
N PRO A 96 -14.91 3.28 -8.96
CA PRO A 96 -14.64 1.89 -9.33
C PRO A 96 -13.30 1.74 -10.06
N VAL A 97 -12.86 0.50 -10.30
CA VAL A 97 -11.58 0.21 -11.00
C VAL A 97 -11.56 0.72 -12.45
N TRP A 98 -12.67 0.64 -13.17
CA TRP A 98 -12.71 1.00 -14.59
C TRP A 98 -12.61 2.53 -14.77
N GLY A 99 -11.70 2.96 -15.63
CA GLY A 99 -11.46 4.38 -15.91
C GLY A 99 -10.55 5.09 -14.91
N ARG A 100 -9.85 4.34 -14.04
CA ARG A 100 -8.89 4.88 -13.05
C ARG A 100 -7.44 4.61 -13.45
N GLY A 101 -6.57 5.53 -13.06
CA GLY A 101 -5.12 5.39 -13.17
C GLY A 101 -4.51 4.67 -11.97
N GLY A 102 -3.23 4.31 -12.08
CA GLY A 102 -2.45 3.83 -10.94
C GLY A 102 -2.03 4.98 -10.00
N VAL A 103 -1.43 4.59 -8.87
CA VAL A 103 -0.88 5.52 -7.88
C VAL A 103 0.55 5.14 -7.58
N ALA A 104 1.41 6.12 -7.37
CA ALA A 104 2.78 5.97 -6.93
C ALA A 104 2.94 6.55 -5.54
N VAL A 105 3.58 5.81 -4.63
CA VAL A 105 3.87 6.26 -3.27
C VAL A 105 5.38 6.17 -3.04
N LEU A 106 6.03 7.30 -2.77
CA LEU A 106 7.43 7.37 -2.35
C LEU A 106 7.48 7.63 -0.85
N VAL A 107 8.25 6.83 -0.11
CA VAL A 107 8.43 6.97 1.34
C VAL A 107 9.90 6.92 1.70
N LYS A 108 10.38 7.89 2.47
CA LYS A 108 11.70 7.88 3.10
C LYS A 108 11.68 6.97 4.33
N LEU A 109 12.60 6.01 4.37
CA LEU A 109 12.68 4.97 5.39
C LEU A 109 13.69 5.31 6.49
N ARG A 110 13.47 4.74 7.68
CA ARG A 110 14.44 4.80 8.78
C ARG A 110 15.62 3.90 8.43
N SER A 111 16.80 4.48 8.33
CA SER A 111 18.05 3.74 8.27
C SER A 111 18.47 3.32 9.68
N ALA A 112 19.02 2.10 9.83
CA ALA A 112 19.66 1.67 11.06
C ALA A 112 20.95 2.50 11.27
N GLN A 113 20.84 3.62 11.97
CA GLN A 113 22.00 4.44 12.30
C GLN A 113 22.88 3.72 13.33
N LYS A 114 24.17 3.54 13.01
CA LYS A 114 25.21 3.25 14.01
C LYS A 114 25.49 4.52 14.81
N GLY A 115 24.87 4.70 15.99
CA GLY A 115 25.36 5.75 16.91
C GLY A 115 24.53 6.10 18.16
N LYS A 116 25.16 5.86 19.32
CA LYS A 116 25.03 6.58 20.62
C LYS A 116 23.90 6.23 21.62
N ALA A 117 23.13 5.18 21.44
CA ALA A 117 22.48 4.56 22.61
C ALA A 117 23.46 3.58 23.25
N ARG A 118 23.56 3.55 24.58
CA ARG A 118 24.19 2.46 25.36
C ARG A 118 23.40 1.16 25.14
N ALA A 119 23.31 0.66 23.91
CA ALA A 119 22.82 -0.66 23.63
C ALA A 119 23.82 -1.64 24.24
N ARG A 120 23.32 -2.55 25.09
CA ARG A 120 24.11 -3.66 25.60
C ARG A 120 24.65 -4.42 24.39
N ALA A 121 25.87 -4.95 24.49
CA ALA A 121 26.56 -5.65 23.41
C ALA A 121 25.85 -6.91 22.86
N ASP A 122 24.67 -7.26 23.39
CA ASP A 122 23.87 -8.43 23.03
C ASP A 122 22.58 -8.08 22.23
N GLU A 123 22.32 -6.80 21.92
CA GLU A 123 21.12 -6.42 21.18
C GLU A 123 21.42 -6.27 19.69
N GLU A 124 21.03 -7.28 18.90
CA GLU A 124 21.09 -7.27 17.43
C GLU A 124 20.44 -6.00 16.86
N PRO A 125 21.02 -5.35 15.83
CA PRO A 125 20.46 -4.14 15.26
C PRO A 125 19.07 -4.44 14.66
N ALA A 126 18.07 -3.70 15.12
CA ALA A 126 16.68 -3.91 14.71
C ALA A 126 16.51 -3.71 13.19
N ALA A 127 15.85 -4.67 12.53
CA ALA A 127 15.47 -4.56 11.13
C ALA A 127 14.54 -3.36 10.90
N THR A 128 14.67 -2.70 9.75
CA THR A 128 13.74 -1.64 9.36
C THR A 128 12.46 -2.29 8.83
N GLU A 129 11.35 -2.09 9.52
CA GLU A 129 10.02 -2.52 9.09
C GLU A 129 9.16 -1.34 8.63
N LEU A 130 8.41 -1.52 7.56
CA LEU A 130 7.39 -0.58 7.09
C LEU A 130 6.08 -1.34 6.85
N ALA A 131 4.98 -0.82 7.39
CA ALA A 131 3.63 -1.32 7.16
C ALA A 131 2.80 -0.25 6.44
N VAL A 132 2.32 -0.55 5.24
CA VAL A 132 1.51 0.35 4.42
C VAL A 132 0.09 -0.22 4.31
N PRO A 133 -0.93 0.43 4.89
CA PRO A 133 -2.32 -0.02 4.74
C PRO A 133 -2.81 0.16 3.30
N LEU A 134 -3.15 -0.97 2.69
CA LEU A 134 -3.79 -1.19 1.40
C LEU A 134 -5.30 -0.98 1.45
N HIS A 135 -5.90 -0.39 0.42
CA HIS A 135 -7.34 -0.48 0.16
C HIS A 135 -7.53 -0.97 -1.27
N LEU A 136 -8.44 -1.90 -1.51
CA LEU A 136 -8.83 -2.31 -2.86
C LEU A 136 -10.14 -1.65 -3.28
N ARG A 137 -10.22 -1.29 -4.56
CA ARG A 137 -11.47 -0.88 -5.21
C ARG A 137 -12.34 -2.09 -5.50
N TYR A 138 -13.64 -1.83 -5.62
CA TYR A 138 -14.59 -2.84 -6.03
C TYR A 138 -14.34 -3.27 -7.49
N PRO A 139 -14.11 -4.58 -7.74
CA PRO A 139 -13.97 -5.12 -9.09
C PRO A 139 -15.34 -5.19 -9.77
N LEU A 140 -15.34 -5.43 -11.08
CA LEU A 140 -16.59 -5.68 -11.78
C LEU A 140 -17.28 -6.94 -11.22
N PRO A 141 -18.61 -6.91 -11.04
CA PRO A 141 -19.37 -8.11 -10.71
C PRO A 141 -19.20 -9.17 -11.79
N VAL A 142 -19.17 -10.44 -11.38
CA VAL A 142 -19.22 -11.57 -12.31
C VAL A 142 -20.65 -11.89 -12.68
N ALA A 143 -20.88 -12.44 -13.87
CA ALA A 143 -22.23 -12.78 -14.32
C ALA A 143 -22.90 -13.81 -13.40
N GLU A 144 -22.17 -14.88 -13.06
CA GLU A 144 -22.68 -16.01 -12.27
C GLU A 144 -21.71 -16.40 -11.15
N ARG A 145 -22.28 -16.90 -10.04
CA ARG A 145 -21.54 -17.26 -8.82
C ARG A 145 -20.61 -18.46 -9.00
N SER A 146 -21.03 -19.44 -9.79
CA SER A 146 -20.30 -20.69 -10.04
C SER A 146 -20.19 -20.92 -11.53
N ARG A 147 -19.02 -21.37 -12.00
CA ARG A 147 -18.95 -21.96 -13.34
C ARG A 147 -19.54 -23.37 -13.28
N ALA A 148 -20.31 -23.76 -14.28
CA ALA A 148 -20.62 -25.17 -14.49
C ALA A 148 -19.30 -25.95 -14.44
N ALA A 149 -19.25 -27.02 -13.64
CA ALA A 149 -18.06 -27.86 -13.57
C ALA A 149 -17.71 -28.27 -15.01
N ALA A 150 -16.48 -27.98 -15.45
CA ALA A 150 -15.99 -28.66 -16.63
C ALA A 150 -16.14 -30.16 -16.35
N GLU A 151 -16.64 -30.94 -17.31
CA GLU A 151 -17.02 -32.36 -17.14
C GLU A 151 -15.88 -33.23 -16.57
N SER A 152 -14.65 -32.70 -16.52
CA SER A 152 -13.44 -33.32 -15.98
C SER A 152 -12.90 -32.72 -14.67
N SER A 153 -13.62 -31.85 -13.96
CA SER A 153 -13.10 -31.24 -12.72
C SER A 153 -13.43 -32.08 -11.49
N GLU A 154 -12.41 -32.78 -10.96
CA GLU A 154 -12.48 -33.61 -9.74
C GLU A 154 -12.83 -32.82 -8.46
N ASN A 155 -12.71 -31.49 -8.49
CA ASN A 155 -12.86 -30.61 -7.32
C ASN A 155 -14.22 -29.90 -7.22
N GLY A 156 -15.21 -30.29 -8.02
CA GLY A 156 -16.55 -29.71 -7.99
C GLY A 156 -16.63 -28.29 -8.60
N PRO A 157 -17.79 -27.62 -8.49
CA PRO A 157 -18.00 -26.31 -9.12
C PRO A 157 -17.10 -25.23 -8.51
N THR A 158 -16.28 -24.60 -9.36
CA THR A 158 -15.40 -23.51 -8.94
C THR A 158 -16.20 -22.22 -8.75
N ARG A 159 -15.99 -21.54 -7.61
CA ARG A 159 -16.58 -20.22 -7.34
C ARG A 159 -15.92 -19.17 -8.23
N ASN A 160 -16.73 -18.42 -8.96
CA ASN A 160 -16.30 -17.29 -9.80
C ASN A 160 -16.45 -15.94 -9.09
N ASP A 161 -17.06 -15.89 -7.91
CA ASP A 161 -17.29 -14.67 -7.15
C ASP A 161 -16.05 -14.20 -6.35
N ARG A 162 -14.87 -14.48 -6.88
CA ARG A 162 -13.56 -14.12 -6.33
C ARG A 162 -12.64 -13.70 -7.46
N SER A 163 -11.92 -12.61 -7.25
CA SER A 163 -10.89 -12.12 -8.16
C SER A 163 -9.55 -12.11 -7.43
N GLU A 164 -8.51 -12.55 -8.12
CA GLU A 164 -7.13 -12.32 -7.70
C GLU A 164 -6.71 -10.94 -8.22
N VAL A 165 -6.03 -10.16 -7.38
CA VAL A 165 -5.50 -8.84 -7.73
C VAL A 165 -4.03 -8.80 -7.37
N ASP A 166 -3.23 -8.41 -8.35
CA ASP A 166 -1.78 -8.37 -8.24
C ASP A 166 -1.27 -6.98 -7.81
N LEU A 167 -0.27 -6.99 -6.94
CA LEU A 167 0.49 -5.84 -6.49
C LEU A 167 1.97 -6.03 -6.87
N PRO A 168 2.53 -5.18 -7.74
CA PRO A 168 3.96 -5.19 -8.02
C PRO A 168 4.81 -5.04 -6.76
N TRP A 169 5.97 -5.67 -6.74
CA TRP A 169 6.92 -5.52 -5.64
C TRP A 169 7.38 -4.05 -5.50
N PRO A 170 7.59 -3.57 -4.26
CA PRO A 170 8.08 -2.22 -4.03
C PRO A 170 9.56 -2.12 -4.43
N TRP A 171 10.00 -1.01 -5.01
CA TRP A 171 11.43 -0.75 -5.20
C TRP A 171 12.01 -0.13 -3.95
N VAL A 172 13.10 -0.70 -3.42
CA VAL A 172 13.84 -0.15 -2.29
C VAL A 172 15.22 0.28 -2.76
N PHE A 173 15.64 1.50 -2.41
CA PHE A 173 16.92 2.03 -2.86
C PHE A 173 17.48 3.08 -1.90
N TRP A 174 18.79 3.25 -1.94
CA TRP A 174 19.50 4.38 -1.36
C TRP A 174 19.55 5.52 -2.37
N ALA A 175 19.10 6.72 -1.96
CA ALA A 175 19.28 7.95 -2.71
C ALA A 175 20.49 8.71 -2.13
N CYS A 176 21.57 8.78 -2.91
CA CYS A 176 22.81 9.46 -2.55
C CYS A 176 22.94 10.76 -3.36
N PRO A 177 23.29 11.91 -2.75
CA PRO A 177 23.50 13.14 -3.51
C PRO A 177 24.57 12.92 -4.58
N LYS A 178 24.30 13.35 -5.83
CA LYS A 178 25.30 13.31 -6.89
C LYS A 178 26.53 14.09 -6.45
N ARG A 179 27.70 13.47 -6.57
CA ARG A 179 28.97 14.16 -6.29
C ARG A 179 29.13 15.28 -7.33
N GLY A 180 29.03 16.54 -6.90
CA GLY A 180 29.11 17.67 -7.83
C GLY A 180 30.40 17.66 -8.65
N GLU A 181 30.35 18.19 -9.88
CA GLU A 181 31.50 18.37 -10.78
C GLU A 181 32.68 19.13 -10.14
N ALA A 182 32.49 19.78 -8.99
CA ALA A 182 33.56 20.45 -8.24
C ALA A 182 34.66 19.49 -7.70
N ALA A 183 34.48 18.17 -7.78
CA ALA A 183 35.50 17.18 -7.41
C ALA A 183 36.39 16.71 -8.58
N LEU A 184 36.18 17.19 -9.81
CA LEU A 184 36.88 16.74 -11.03
C LEU A 184 38.20 17.47 -11.33
N ALA A 185 38.75 18.24 -10.41
CA ALA A 185 40.14 18.71 -10.48
C ALA A 185 41.16 17.65 -9.99
N ARG A 186 40.84 16.36 -10.13
CA ARG A 186 41.84 15.28 -9.98
C ARG A 186 41.87 14.49 -11.28
N THR A 187 43.04 14.59 -11.91
CA THR A 187 43.46 13.98 -13.18
C THR A 187 42.95 12.56 -13.38
N PRO A 188 42.56 12.18 -14.62
CA PRO A 188 42.27 10.80 -14.94
C PRO A 188 43.58 10.00 -14.90
N LEU A 189 43.76 9.18 -13.87
CA LEU A 189 44.65 8.04 -13.95
C LEU A 189 43.83 6.89 -14.51
N GLU A 190 44.18 6.55 -15.75
CA GLU A 190 43.88 5.29 -16.43
C GLU A 190 44.08 4.10 -15.49
N GLY A 191 43.10 3.18 -15.49
CA GLY A 191 43.22 1.84 -14.92
C GLY A 191 42.37 1.62 -13.67
N ASP A 192 41.18 1.03 -13.85
CA ASP A 192 40.81 -0.26 -13.25
C ASP A 192 39.36 -0.61 -13.68
N ASP A 193 39.22 -1.66 -14.49
CA ASP A 193 37.96 -2.35 -14.76
C ASP A 193 37.54 -3.11 -13.50
N ASP A 194 37.13 -2.40 -12.45
CA ASP A 194 36.48 -2.98 -11.27
C ASP A 194 34.98 -3.20 -11.59
N ASP A 195 34.67 -4.35 -12.19
CA ASP A 195 33.31 -4.83 -12.51
C ASP A 195 32.39 -5.06 -11.28
N ASP A 196 32.84 -4.73 -10.07
CA ASP A 196 32.14 -4.98 -8.80
C ASP A 196 31.64 -3.71 -8.08
N ALA A 197 31.80 -2.52 -8.66
CA ALA A 197 31.21 -1.31 -8.10
C ALA A 197 29.67 -1.35 -8.19
N PRO A 198 28.92 -1.11 -7.10
CA PRO A 198 27.45 -1.12 -7.12
C PRO A 198 26.94 -0.06 -8.10
N ARG A 199 26.51 -0.51 -9.29
CA ARG A 199 26.12 0.38 -10.38
C ARG A 199 24.95 1.24 -9.95
N SER A 200 25.17 2.53 -10.07
CA SER A 200 24.20 3.57 -9.82
C SER A 200 23.15 3.67 -10.91
N CYS A 201 21.91 3.85 -10.51
CA CYS A 201 20.77 4.03 -11.40
C CYS A 201 20.34 5.49 -11.45
N ALA A 202 19.98 5.96 -12.65
CA ALA A 202 19.33 7.26 -12.81
C ALA A 202 17.89 7.20 -12.25
N PRO A 203 17.36 8.29 -11.68
CA PRO A 203 15.96 8.35 -11.24
C PRO A 203 14.94 8.03 -12.33
N ALA A 204 15.29 8.23 -13.60
CA ALA A 204 14.47 7.88 -14.76
C ALA A 204 14.19 6.36 -14.91
N CYS A 205 14.90 5.51 -14.15
CA CYS A 205 14.66 4.07 -14.11
C CYS A 205 13.41 3.68 -13.29
N LEU A 206 12.86 4.61 -12.50
CA LEU A 206 11.61 4.39 -11.77
C LEU A 206 10.41 4.51 -12.72
N PRO A 207 9.31 3.75 -12.48
CA PRO A 207 8.10 3.84 -13.29
C PRO A 207 7.40 5.21 -13.22
N TYR A 208 7.75 6.02 -12.22
CA TYR A 208 7.20 7.35 -12.00
C TYR A 208 8.32 8.36 -11.78
N SER A 209 8.12 9.58 -12.25
CA SER A 209 9.05 10.68 -12.02
C SER A 209 8.81 11.31 -10.66
N PHE A 210 9.84 11.35 -9.83
CA PHE A 210 9.85 12.06 -8.55
C PHE A 210 10.86 13.20 -8.64
N PRO A 211 10.42 14.46 -8.82
CA PRO A 211 11.32 15.61 -8.97
C PRO A 211 12.33 15.76 -7.81
N SER A 212 11.90 15.39 -6.60
CA SER A 212 12.74 15.37 -5.39
C SER A 212 13.95 14.44 -5.48
N LEU A 213 13.92 13.43 -6.35
CA LEU A 213 15.02 12.48 -6.56
C LEU A 213 15.97 12.89 -7.70
N SER A 214 15.69 13.96 -8.45
CA SER A 214 16.47 14.34 -9.65
C SER A 214 17.96 14.64 -9.37
N ALA A 215 18.27 15.16 -8.18
CA ALA A 215 19.63 15.46 -7.72
C ALA A 215 20.37 14.25 -7.12
N PHE A 216 19.73 13.08 -7.09
CA PHE A 216 20.25 11.88 -6.44
C PHE A 216 20.63 10.81 -7.45
N GLU A 217 21.54 9.96 -6.98
CA GLU A 217 22.00 8.73 -7.59
C GLU A 217 21.37 7.57 -6.78
N LEU A 218 20.74 6.62 -7.47
CA LEU A 218 19.94 5.58 -6.82
C LEU A 218 20.71 4.26 -6.80
N HIS A 219 20.84 3.65 -5.62
CA HIS A 219 21.40 2.30 -5.46
C HIS A 219 20.32 1.35 -4.94
N PHE A 220 19.79 0.51 -5.82
CA PHE A 220 18.69 -0.40 -5.51
C PHE A 220 19.15 -1.58 -4.66
N LEU A 221 18.31 -1.97 -3.71
CA LEU A 221 18.43 -3.24 -3.00
C LEU A 221 17.80 -4.34 -3.83
N SER A 222 18.28 -5.57 -3.64
CA SER A 222 17.70 -6.73 -4.31
C SER A 222 16.56 -7.32 -3.48
N PRO A 223 15.49 -7.81 -4.09
CA PRO A 223 14.53 -8.64 -3.37
C PRO A 223 15.21 -9.94 -2.91
N ASP A 224 14.76 -10.52 -1.80
CA ASP A 224 15.29 -11.77 -1.27
C ASP A 224 15.23 -12.89 -2.33
N ALA A 225 16.39 -13.45 -2.66
CA ALA A 225 16.57 -14.43 -3.72
C ALA A 225 15.76 -15.73 -3.50
N SER A 226 15.39 -16.03 -2.26
CA SER A 226 14.52 -17.17 -1.93
C SER A 226 13.11 -17.06 -2.51
N LEU A 227 12.68 -15.85 -2.89
CA LEU A 227 11.35 -15.57 -3.44
C LEU A 227 11.35 -15.45 -4.98
N ALA A 228 12.52 -15.36 -5.62
CA ALA A 228 12.63 -15.31 -7.06
C ALA A 228 12.66 -16.72 -7.65
N SER A 229 11.50 -17.24 -8.10
CA SER A 229 11.39 -18.56 -8.76
C SER A 229 12.02 -18.66 -10.17
N GLY A 230 12.84 -17.69 -10.58
CA GLY A 230 13.52 -17.69 -11.87
C GLY A 230 15.03 -17.70 -11.68
N ARG A 231 15.74 -18.59 -12.38
CA ARG A 231 17.20 -18.65 -12.43
C ARG A 231 17.76 -17.24 -12.63
N SER A 232 18.35 -16.69 -11.57
CA SER A 232 19.05 -15.41 -11.59
C SER A 232 20.33 -15.57 -12.41
N SER A 233 20.24 -15.45 -13.73
CA SER A 233 21.37 -14.94 -14.48
C SER A 233 21.65 -13.55 -13.91
N SER A 234 22.90 -13.31 -13.52
CA SER A 234 23.44 -12.01 -13.08
C SER A 234 23.37 -10.97 -14.21
N SER A 235 22.17 -10.68 -14.71
CA SER A 235 21.94 -9.60 -15.64
C SER A 235 22.02 -8.30 -14.85
N SER A 236 22.98 -7.47 -15.22
CA SER A 236 23.25 -6.13 -14.70
C SER A 236 22.18 -5.11 -15.09
N SER A 237 20.90 -5.51 -15.05
CA SER A 237 19.78 -4.63 -15.36
C SER A 237 19.51 -3.69 -14.20
N CYS A 238 19.31 -2.42 -14.53
CA CYS A 238 18.96 -1.35 -13.62
C CYS A 238 17.57 -0.84 -14.03
N PRO A 239 16.53 -0.97 -13.19
CA PRO A 239 16.53 -1.53 -11.83
C PRO A 239 16.69 -3.07 -11.80
N PRO A 240 17.03 -3.68 -10.65
CA PRO A 240 17.11 -5.13 -10.52
C PRO A 240 15.76 -5.79 -10.84
N PRO A 241 15.76 -7.02 -11.37
CA PRO A 241 14.53 -7.74 -11.64
C PRO A 241 13.76 -7.98 -10.34
N LEU A 242 12.46 -7.72 -10.37
CA LEU A 242 11.56 -7.97 -9.25
C LEU A 242 10.99 -9.40 -9.32
N PRO A 243 10.58 -9.99 -8.18
CA PRO A 243 9.90 -11.28 -8.16
C PRO A 243 8.49 -11.17 -8.75
N ALA A 244 7.78 -12.30 -8.79
CA ALA A 244 6.37 -12.31 -9.16
C ALA A 244 5.55 -11.37 -8.24
N PRO A 245 4.53 -10.67 -8.75
CA PRO A 245 3.67 -9.81 -7.96
C PRO A 245 3.10 -10.49 -6.72
N LEU A 246 2.85 -9.70 -5.67
CA LEU A 246 2.11 -10.16 -4.50
C LEU A 246 0.62 -10.17 -4.86
N SER A 247 -0.11 -11.25 -4.54
CA SER A 247 -1.53 -11.32 -4.86
C SER A 247 -2.43 -11.29 -3.63
N VAL A 248 -3.63 -10.74 -3.81
CA VAL A 248 -4.71 -10.73 -2.81
C VAL A 248 -6.00 -11.17 -3.45
N ILE A 249 -6.75 -12.04 -2.77
CA ILE A 249 -8.03 -12.54 -3.26
C ILE A 249 -9.14 -11.66 -2.67
N ILE A 250 -9.91 -11.02 -3.53
CA ILE A 250 -11.07 -10.22 -3.14
C ILE A 250 -12.37 -10.89 -3.59
N PRO A 251 -13.43 -10.82 -2.79
CA PRO A 251 -14.75 -11.25 -3.26
C PRO A 251 -15.26 -10.25 -4.29
N THR A 252 -15.99 -10.74 -5.28
CA THR A 252 -16.67 -9.92 -6.29
C THR A 252 -18.17 -10.05 -6.14
N GLY A 253 -18.93 -9.04 -6.57
CA GLY A 253 -20.37 -9.14 -6.69
C GLY A 253 -20.78 -10.18 -7.74
N VAL A 254 -22.03 -10.66 -7.66
CA VAL A 254 -22.65 -11.50 -8.69
C VAL A 254 -23.81 -10.74 -9.28
N ALA A 255 -23.75 -10.44 -10.58
CA ALA A 255 -24.77 -9.65 -11.28
C ALA A 255 -26.14 -10.34 -11.27
N ALA A 256 -26.18 -11.68 -11.33
CA ALA A 256 -27.42 -12.46 -11.24
C ALA A 256 -28.17 -12.27 -9.91
N ASP A 257 -27.48 -11.86 -8.83
CA ASP A 257 -28.12 -11.64 -7.52
C ASP A 257 -28.80 -10.25 -7.45
N LEU A 258 -28.54 -9.35 -8.41
CA LEU A 258 -29.03 -7.97 -8.39
C LEU A 258 -30.57 -7.87 -8.28
N PRO A 259 -31.39 -8.58 -9.06
CA PRO A 259 -32.85 -8.47 -8.95
C PRO A 259 -33.38 -8.89 -7.58
N VAL A 260 -32.76 -9.89 -6.95
CA VAL A 260 -33.14 -10.36 -5.61
C VAL A 260 -32.77 -9.31 -4.57
N VAL A 261 -31.56 -8.75 -4.64
CA VAL A 261 -31.12 -7.68 -3.73
C VAL A 261 -32.02 -6.46 -3.84
N GLU A 262 -32.37 -6.04 -5.06
CA GLU A 262 -33.29 -4.93 -5.30
C GLU A 262 -34.68 -5.20 -4.71
N ALA A 263 -35.26 -6.37 -4.99
CA ALA A 263 -36.60 -6.73 -4.49
C ALA A 263 -36.66 -6.77 -2.95
N VAL A 264 -35.65 -7.40 -2.32
CA VAL A 264 -35.57 -7.48 -0.85
C VAL A 264 -35.38 -6.09 -0.23
N THR A 265 -34.55 -5.25 -0.84
CA THR A 265 -34.32 -3.88 -0.36
C THR A 265 -35.59 -3.04 -0.43
N VAL A 266 -36.29 -3.09 -1.57
CA VAL A 266 -37.57 -2.39 -1.74
C VAL A 266 -38.60 -2.88 -0.72
N ALA A 267 -38.74 -4.20 -0.55
CA ALA A 267 -39.65 -4.76 0.45
C ALA A 267 -39.31 -4.28 1.87
N ALA A 268 -38.03 -4.34 2.27
CA ALA A 268 -37.57 -3.89 3.59
C ALA A 268 -37.89 -2.41 3.85
N VAL A 269 -37.65 -1.55 2.85
CA VAL A 269 -37.99 -0.13 2.93
C VAL A 269 -39.50 0.08 3.12
N TRP A 270 -40.33 -0.62 2.34
CA TRP A 270 -41.79 -0.55 2.47
C TRP A 270 -42.30 -1.04 3.83
N PHE A 271 -41.73 -2.13 4.35
CA PHE A 271 -42.04 -2.61 5.69
C PHE A 271 -41.65 -1.57 6.76
N GLY A 272 -40.51 -0.90 6.59
CA GLY A 272 -40.10 0.22 7.45
C GLY A 272 -41.13 1.37 7.45
N PHE A 273 -41.59 1.79 6.27
CA PHE A 273 -42.63 2.82 6.16
C PHE A 273 -43.98 2.39 6.74
N ALA A 274 -44.40 1.14 6.49
CA ALA A 274 -45.64 0.61 7.05
C ALA A 274 -45.59 0.56 8.59
N TRP A 275 -44.44 0.18 9.15
CA TRP A 275 -44.22 0.20 10.60
C TRP A 275 -44.28 1.62 11.18
N LEU A 276 -43.65 2.60 10.52
CA LEU A 276 -43.71 4.00 10.94
C LEU A 276 -45.14 4.55 10.88
N ALA A 277 -45.88 4.25 9.81
CA ALA A 277 -47.28 4.65 9.68
C ALA A 277 -48.17 4.01 10.76
N TRP A 278 -47.97 2.73 11.04
CA TRP A 278 -48.71 2.03 12.08
C TRP A 278 -48.42 2.57 13.48
N THR A 279 -47.15 2.86 13.79
CA THR A 279 -46.77 3.44 15.09
C THR A 279 -47.33 4.86 15.24
N ALA A 280 -47.25 5.70 14.20
CA ALA A 280 -47.88 7.02 14.20
C ALA A 280 -49.40 6.97 14.40
N TRP A 281 -50.09 6.07 13.69
CA TRP A 281 -51.53 5.85 13.84
C TRP A 281 -51.88 5.43 15.26
N ARG A 282 -51.14 4.48 15.83
CA ARG A 282 -51.40 3.97 17.18
C ARG A 282 -51.22 5.05 18.24
N THR A 283 -50.18 5.88 18.11
CA THR A 283 -49.94 7.02 18.99
C THR A 283 -51.05 8.06 18.87
N TRP A 284 -51.44 8.43 17.65
CA TRP A 284 -52.54 9.37 17.40
C TRP A 284 -53.88 8.87 17.96
N ALA A 285 -54.20 7.59 17.73
CA ALA A 285 -55.40 6.97 18.26
C ALA A 285 -55.40 6.93 19.80
N GLY A 286 -54.22 6.78 20.43
CA GLY A 286 -54.05 6.88 21.88
C GLY A 286 -54.38 8.28 22.40
N LEU A 287 -53.74 9.31 21.84
CA LEU A 287 -54.00 10.71 22.22
C LEU A 287 -55.47 11.09 22.07
N ARG A 288 -56.09 10.67 20.96
CA ARG A 288 -57.52 10.96 20.69
C ARG A 288 -58.45 10.32 21.74
N ARG A 289 -58.10 9.13 22.24
CA ARG A 289 -58.87 8.48 23.33
C ARG A 289 -58.71 9.25 24.65
N GLU A 290 -57.49 9.68 24.96
CA GLU A 290 -57.22 10.48 26.17
C GLU A 290 -58.00 11.81 26.15
N ASP A 291 -58.08 12.47 25.00
CA ASP A 291 -58.85 13.71 24.83
C ASP A 291 -60.35 13.47 25.03
N GLN A 292 -60.90 12.37 24.50
CA GLN A 292 -62.30 11.98 24.72
C GLN A 292 -62.60 11.67 26.20
N ASP A 293 -61.69 10.99 26.88
CA ASP A 293 -61.82 10.69 28.31
C ASP A 293 -61.76 11.96 29.17
N ARG A 294 -60.93 12.94 28.79
CA ARG A 294 -60.89 14.26 29.45
C ARG A 294 -62.18 15.03 29.24
N ALA A 295 -62.70 15.08 28.01
CA ALA A 295 -63.94 15.77 27.69
C ALA A 295 -65.16 15.16 28.43
N THR A 296 -65.24 13.83 28.50
CA THR A 296 -66.33 13.14 29.23
C THR A 296 -66.24 13.33 30.75
N LYS A 297 -65.04 13.41 31.33
CA LYS A 297 -64.85 13.73 32.75
C LYS A 297 -65.29 15.16 33.07
N GLN A 298 -64.95 16.15 32.23
CA GLN A 298 -65.39 17.54 32.39
C GLN A 298 -66.91 17.69 32.27
N ALA A 299 -67.55 16.95 31.36
CA ALA A 299 -69.00 16.97 31.20
C ALA A 299 -69.76 16.42 32.42
N LYS A 300 -69.15 15.52 33.21
CA LYS A 300 -69.76 14.93 34.42
C LYS A 300 -69.58 15.77 35.68
N SER A 301 -68.70 16.78 35.67
CA SER A 301 -68.43 17.64 36.83
C SER A 301 -69.30 18.91 36.89
N HIS A 302 -70.15 19.12 35.88
CA HIS A 302 -71.15 20.18 35.81
C HIS A 302 -72.55 19.62 36.07
#